data_AF-A0A3A6NPH3-F1
#
_entry.id   AF-A0A3A6NPH3-F1
#
_cell.length_a   1.000
_cell.length_b   1.000
_cell.length_c   1.000
_cell.angle_alpha   90.00
_cell.angle_beta   90.00
_cell.angle_gamma   90.00
#
_symmetry.space_group_name_H-M   'P 1'
#
loop_
_entity.id
_entity.type
_entity.pdbx_description
1 polymer ?
#
loop_
_entity_poly.entity_id
_entity_poly.type
_entity_poly.pdbx_seq_one_letter_code
_entity_poly.pdbx_strand_id
1 'polypeptide(L)'
;MAGIEQSWLVAHMASFLNNKKNNWLERCLPFVSKSPEMKIRWLITVFRKGVLSQEEITPYIRLLLAEKSGEEQEELRTAFRELDVEMQYRFLEAADIYDTPKLFALCPNPTLRHAEIALLKKMPPYEKKTQFILDKIFYAISDHSRELLEQAAELLIREGRTSPNFKENYARFQEILQDEEFLLSLYPNARG
;
A
#
# COMPACT_ATOMS: atom_id res chain seq x y z
N MET A 1 -22.10 14.82 -2.26
CA MET A 1 -20.86 15.52 -2.69
C MET A 1 -19.84 14.49 -3.16
N ALA A 2 -20.08 13.84 -4.32
CA ALA A 2 -19.28 12.69 -4.79
C ALA A 2 -18.54 12.98 -6.12
N GLY A 3 -18.33 14.26 -6.44
CA GLY A 3 -17.82 14.69 -7.76
C GLY A 3 -16.35 15.14 -7.79
N ILE A 4 -15.67 15.20 -6.64
CA ILE A 4 -14.31 15.75 -6.55
C ILE A 4 -13.24 14.64 -6.55
N GLU A 5 -13.57 13.43 -6.06
CA GLU A 5 -12.63 12.31 -5.95
C GLU A 5 -12.40 11.57 -7.28
N GLN A 6 -13.39 11.54 -8.17
CA GLN A 6 -13.25 10.99 -9.53
C GLN A 6 -12.25 11.80 -10.38
N SER A 7 -12.15 13.10 -10.14
CA SER A 7 -11.23 13.98 -10.87
C SER A 7 -9.77 13.68 -10.55
N TRP A 8 -9.45 13.29 -9.31
CA TRP A 8 -8.07 13.02 -8.91
C TRP A 8 -7.57 11.67 -9.43
N LEU A 9 -8.40 10.62 -9.40
CA LEU A 9 -8.10 9.32 -10.00
C LEU A 9 -7.87 9.44 -11.52
N VAL A 10 -8.73 10.18 -12.21
CA VAL A 10 -8.60 10.43 -13.66
C VAL A 10 -7.36 11.28 -13.98
N ALA A 11 -7.06 12.31 -13.18
CA ALA A 11 -5.88 13.15 -13.38
C ALA A 11 -4.55 12.42 -13.08
N HIS A 12 -4.52 11.55 -12.07
CA HIS A 12 -3.34 10.75 -11.73
C HIS A 12 -3.09 9.63 -12.75
N MET A 13 -4.16 9.05 -13.29
CA MET A 13 -4.07 8.17 -14.46
C MET A 13 -3.59 8.94 -15.69
N ALA A 14 -4.10 10.15 -15.94
CA ALA A 14 -3.70 10.99 -17.08
C ALA A 14 -2.22 11.43 -17.05
N SER A 15 -1.67 11.70 -15.86
CA SER A 15 -0.25 12.05 -15.68
C SER A 15 0.67 10.86 -16.01
N PHE A 16 0.29 9.64 -15.63
CA PHE A 16 1.04 8.41 -15.94
C PHE A 16 0.86 7.97 -17.41
N LEU A 17 -0.28 8.33 -18.02
CA LEU A 17 -0.67 8.03 -19.40
C LEU A 17 0.14 8.81 -20.46
N ASN A 18 0.78 9.92 -20.09
CA ASN A 18 1.31 10.86 -21.08
C ASN A 18 2.73 10.51 -21.61
N ASN A 19 3.33 9.41 -21.14
CA ASN A 19 4.62 8.93 -21.64
C ASN A 19 4.44 7.73 -22.58
N LYS A 20 4.23 8.05 -23.87
CA LYS A 20 4.30 7.17 -25.05
C LYS A 20 3.34 5.95 -25.11
N LYS A 21 2.28 6.19 -25.89
CA LYS A 21 1.57 5.27 -26.81
C LYS A 21 0.82 4.09 -26.18
N ASN A 22 -0.50 4.23 -26.07
CA ASN A 22 -1.65 3.30 -26.31
C ASN A 22 -1.54 1.76 -26.14
N ASN A 23 -0.37 1.16 -26.03
CA ASN A 23 -0.13 -0.28 -25.97
C ASN A 23 -0.19 -0.82 -24.52
N TRP A 24 0.04 0.01 -23.50
CA TRP A 24 0.04 -0.48 -22.12
C TRP A 24 -1.36 -0.92 -21.66
N LEU A 25 -2.41 -0.19 -22.04
CA LEU A 25 -3.81 -0.54 -21.77
C LEU A 25 -4.14 -1.89 -22.42
N GLU A 26 -3.77 -2.07 -23.69
CA GLU A 26 -3.96 -3.32 -24.43
C GLU A 26 -3.19 -4.50 -23.80
N ARG A 27 -1.99 -4.25 -23.27
CA ARG A 27 -1.21 -5.26 -22.52
C ARG A 27 -1.84 -5.64 -21.18
N CYS A 28 -2.55 -4.70 -20.54
CA CYS A 28 -3.26 -4.93 -19.27
C CYS A 28 -4.67 -5.50 -19.45
N LEU A 29 -5.31 -5.38 -20.62
CA LEU A 29 -6.68 -5.89 -20.86
C LEU A 29 -6.86 -7.38 -20.53
N PRO A 30 -5.93 -8.29 -20.88
CA PRO A 30 -6.01 -9.69 -20.47
C PRO A 30 -5.91 -9.89 -18.96
N PHE A 31 -5.33 -8.93 -18.23
CA PHE A 31 -5.25 -8.95 -16.78
C PHE A 31 -6.53 -8.41 -16.13
N VAL A 32 -7.10 -7.32 -16.66
CA VAL A 32 -8.32 -6.68 -16.11
C VAL A 32 -9.50 -7.65 -16.10
N SER A 33 -9.66 -8.44 -17.16
CA SER A 33 -10.75 -9.44 -17.33
C SER A 33 -10.63 -10.70 -16.45
N LYS A 34 -9.55 -10.85 -15.68
CA LYS A 34 -9.34 -12.01 -14.79
C LYS A 34 -9.99 -11.79 -13.42
N SER A 35 -10.39 -12.90 -12.79
CA SER A 35 -10.75 -12.91 -11.37
C SER A 35 -9.57 -12.49 -10.48
N PRO A 36 -9.80 -12.01 -9.24
CA PRO A 36 -8.74 -11.68 -8.29
C PRO A 36 -7.70 -12.80 -8.11
N GLU A 37 -8.16 -14.05 -7.98
CA GLU A 37 -7.29 -15.22 -7.82
C GLU A 37 -6.43 -15.47 -9.07
N MET A 38 -7.00 -15.35 -10.26
CA MET A 38 -6.25 -15.48 -11.52
C MET A 38 -5.23 -14.35 -11.71
N LYS A 39 -5.55 -13.13 -11.27
CA LYS A 39 -4.62 -11.98 -11.26
C LYS A 39 -3.43 -12.26 -10.34
N ILE A 40 -3.68 -12.77 -9.13
CA ILE A 40 -2.63 -13.17 -8.18
C ILE A 40 -1.75 -14.29 -8.77
N ARG A 41 -2.33 -15.36 -9.31
CA ARG A 41 -1.58 -16.47 -9.92
C ARG A 41 -0.68 -16.00 -11.07
N TRP A 42 -1.17 -15.09 -11.89
CA TRP A 42 -0.37 -14.47 -12.95
C TRP A 42 0.80 -13.67 -12.37
N LEU A 43 0.55 -12.81 -11.37
CA LEU A 43 1.60 -12.02 -10.71
C LEU A 43 2.66 -12.90 -10.05
N ILE A 44 2.28 -13.98 -9.36
CA ILE A 44 3.24 -14.96 -8.81
C ILE A 44 4.13 -15.52 -9.91
N THR A 45 3.55 -15.85 -11.06
CA THR A 45 4.31 -16.37 -12.21
C THR A 45 5.30 -15.34 -12.74
N VAL A 46 4.88 -14.07 -12.84
CA VAL A 46 5.74 -12.96 -13.25
C VAL A 46 6.88 -12.76 -12.26
N PHE A 47 6.59 -12.72 -10.95
CA PHE A 47 7.60 -12.60 -9.91
C PHE A 47 8.62 -13.73 -9.94
N ARG A 48 8.17 -14.98 -10.10
CA ARG A 48 9.05 -16.15 -10.14
C ARG A 48 9.95 -16.16 -11.38
N LYS A 49 9.42 -15.74 -12.53
CA LYS A 49 10.19 -15.71 -13.78
C LYS A 49 11.10 -14.48 -13.90
N GLY A 50 10.87 -13.43 -13.12
CA GLY A 50 11.66 -12.19 -13.18
C GLY A 50 11.58 -11.49 -14.54
N VAL A 51 10.46 -11.64 -15.25
CA VAL A 51 10.29 -11.16 -16.64
C VAL A 51 9.91 -9.69 -16.74
N LEU A 52 9.45 -9.08 -15.64
CA LEU A 52 9.10 -7.66 -15.54
C LEU A 52 9.84 -7.04 -14.36
N SER A 53 10.25 -5.77 -14.49
CA SER A 53 10.79 -5.00 -13.37
C SER A 53 9.70 -4.67 -12.35
N GLN A 54 10.08 -4.22 -11.15
CA GLN A 54 9.10 -3.81 -10.13
C GLN A 54 8.21 -2.66 -10.64
N GLU A 55 8.79 -1.69 -11.34
CA GLU A 55 8.06 -0.55 -11.92
C GLU A 55 7.08 -0.98 -13.01
N GLU A 56 7.41 -2.03 -13.77
CA GLU A 56 6.50 -2.62 -14.75
C GLU A 56 5.36 -3.42 -14.10
N ILE A 57 5.55 -3.90 -12.87
CA ILE A 57 4.54 -4.65 -12.11
C ILE A 57 3.57 -3.70 -11.38
N THR A 58 4.02 -2.52 -10.96
CA THR A 58 3.21 -1.53 -10.21
C THR A 58 1.81 -1.28 -10.80
N PRO A 59 1.60 -1.09 -12.12
CA PRO A 59 0.26 -0.87 -12.66
C PRO A 59 -0.68 -2.07 -12.46
N TYR A 60 -0.16 -3.30 -12.46
CA TYR A 60 -0.96 -4.50 -12.24
C TYR A 60 -1.39 -4.63 -10.78
N ILE A 61 -0.52 -4.22 -9.84
CA ILE A 61 -0.85 -4.12 -8.42
C ILE A 61 -1.98 -3.10 -8.22
N ARG A 62 -1.86 -1.91 -8.82
CA ARG A 62 -2.92 -0.91 -8.76
C ARG A 62 -4.25 -1.42 -9.32
N LEU A 63 -4.22 -2.13 -10.45
CA LEU A 63 -5.41 -2.77 -11.03
C LEU A 63 -5.97 -3.91 -10.18
N LEU A 64 -5.13 -4.62 -9.42
CA LEU A 64 -5.56 -5.65 -8.48
C LEU A 64 -6.31 -5.04 -7.28
N LEU A 65 -5.95 -3.81 -6.88
CA LEU A 65 -6.49 -3.09 -5.72
C LEU A 65 -7.52 -2.01 -6.08
N ALA A 66 -7.83 -1.86 -7.37
CA ALA A 66 -8.89 -1.00 -7.86
C ALA A 66 -10.22 -1.39 -7.18
N GLU A 67 -11.16 -0.44 -7.15
CA GLU A 67 -12.45 -0.65 -6.46
C GLU A 67 -13.11 -1.96 -6.91
N LYS A 68 -13.33 -2.82 -5.93
CA LYS A 68 -13.87 -4.17 -6.07
C LYS A 68 -15.17 -4.27 -5.31
N SER A 69 -16.07 -5.11 -5.80
CA SER A 69 -17.26 -5.49 -5.03
C SER A 69 -16.86 -6.15 -3.69
N GLY A 70 -17.77 -6.20 -2.71
CA GLY A 70 -17.46 -6.84 -1.42
C GLY A 70 -17.04 -8.31 -1.57
N GLU A 71 -17.63 -9.03 -2.52
CA GLU A 71 -17.27 -10.41 -2.86
C GLU A 71 -15.85 -10.51 -3.44
N GLU A 72 -15.51 -9.67 -4.43
CA GLU A 72 -14.18 -9.65 -5.03
C GLU A 72 -13.08 -9.21 -4.04
N GLN A 73 -13.43 -8.41 -3.04
CA GLN A 73 -12.51 -8.05 -1.94
C GLN A 73 -12.25 -9.24 -1.03
N GLU A 74 -13.27 -10.04 -0.71
CA GLU A 74 -13.09 -11.21 0.14
C GLU A 74 -12.34 -12.33 -0.59
N GLU A 75 -12.59 -12.51 -1.89
CA GLU A 75 -11.77 -13.38 -2.74
C GLU A 75 -10.31 -12.93 -2.76
N LEU A 76 -10.07 -11.62 -2.88
CA LEU A 76 -8.72 -11.05 -2.86
C LEU A 76 -8.03 -11.34 -1.51
N ARG A 77 -8.73 -11.11 -0.39
CA ARG A 77 -8.21 -11.41 0.96
C ARG A 77 -7.88 -12.88 1.12
N THR A 78 -8.77 -13.76 0.70
CA THR A 78 -8.57 -15.22 0.77
C THR A 78 -7.34 -15.62 -0.03
N ALA A 79 -7.24 -15.18 -1.29
CA ALA A 79 -6.10 -15.47 -2.13
C ALA A 79 -4.79 -14.87 -1.59
N PHE A 80 -4.83 -13.71 -0.93
CA PHE A 80 -3.65 -13.12 -0.27
C PHE A 80 -3.21 -13.90 0.96
N ARG A 81 -4.16 -14.45 1.74
CA ARG A 81 -3.85 -15.28 2.92
C ARG A 81 -3.14 -16.58 2.56
N GLU A 82 -3.42 -17.12 1.38
CA GLU A 82 -2.78 -18.34 0.87
C GLU A 82 -1.37 -18.08 0.31
N LEU A 83 -0.96 -16.83 0.13
CA LEU A 83 0.40 -16.50 -0.31
C LEU A 83 1.42 -16.83 0.76
N ASP A 84 2.54 -17.43 0.33
CA ASP A 84 3.72 -17.49 1.17
C ASP A 84 4.25 -16.08 1.48
N VAL A 85 4.92 -15.96 2.63
CA VAL A 85 5.42 -14.69 3.17
C VAL A 85 6.39 -13.99 2.20
N GLU A 86 7.19 -14.75 1.45
CA GLU A 86 8.12 -14.16 0.48
C GLU A 86 7.37 -13.54 -0.70
N MET A 87 6.26 -14.14 -1.15
CA MET A 87 5.44 -13.51 -2.18
C MET A 87 4.75 -12.26 -1.65
N GLN A 88 4.28 -12.25 -0.40
CA GLN A 88 3.72 -11.04 0.21
C GLN A 88 4.73 -9.88 0.20
N TYR A 89 6.01 -10.15 0.50
CA TYR A 89 7.08 -9.17 0.35
C TYR A 89 7.20 -8.66 -1.09
N ARG A 90 7.20 -9.53 -2.09
CA ARG A 90 7.33 -9.13 -3.50
C ARG A 90 6.17 -8.26 -3.97
N PHE A 91 4.95 -8.57 -3.54
CA PHE A 91 3.77 -7.74 -3.82
C PHE A 91 3.92 -6.36 -3.18
N LEU A 92 4.30 -6.30 -1.90
CA LEU A 92 4.56 -5.03 -1.23
C LEU A 92 5.68 -4.27 -1.93
N GLU A 93 6.81 -4.89 -2.26
CA GLU A 93 7.95 -4.26 -2.93
C GLU A 93 7.56 -3.64 -4.29
N ALA A 94 6.76 -4.35 -5.09
CA ALA A 94 6.30 -3.85 -6.41
C ALA A 94 5.19 -2.80 -6.33
N ALA A 95 4.50 -2.68 -5.19
CA ALA A 95 3.48 -1.67 -4.98
C ALA A 95 4.10 -0.28 -4.88
N ASP A 96 3.36 0.74 -5.33
CA ASP A 96 3.71 2.11 -5.01
C ASP A 96 3.27 2.49 -3.59
N ILE A 97 3.59 3.71 -3.21
CA ILE A 97 3.29 4.23 -1.87
C ILE A 97 1.77 4.39 -1.61
N TYR A 98 0.96 4.57 -2.64
CA TYR A 98 -0.49 4.79 -2.50
C TYR A 98 -1.26 3.47 -2.31
N ASP A 99 -0.74 2.41 -2.93
CA ASP A 99 -1.29 1.06 -2.89
C ASP A 99 -0.80 0.26 -1.66
N THR A 100 0.33 0.68 -1.08
CA THR A 100 0.97 0.03 0.08
C THR A 100 0.04 -0.15 1.28
N PRO A 101 -0.71 0.87 1.77
CA PRO A 101 -1.61 0.69 2.91
C PRO A 101 -2.66 -0.41 2.69
N LYS A 102 -3.25 -0.44 1.49
CA LYS A 102 -4.27 -1.44 1.13
C LYS A 102 -3.69 -2.85 1.08
N LEU A 103 -2.50 -3.02 0.51
CA LEU A 103 -1.83 -4.33 0.46
C LEU A 103 -1.39 -4.80 1.83
N PHE A 104 -0.87 -3.89 2.65
CA PHE A 104 -0.44 -4.22 4.00
C PHE A 104 -1.62 -4.76 4.81
N ALA A 105 -2.79 -4.14 4.70
CA ALA A 105 -4.03 -4.59 5.32
C ALA A 105 -4.54 -5.97 4.85
N LEU A 106 -4.07 -6.47 3.70
CA LEU A 106 -4.38 -7.82 3.21
C LEU A 106 -3.48 -8.90 3.81
N CYS A 107 -2.36 -8.52 4.41
CA CYS A 107 -1.40 -9.47 5.00
C CYS A 107 -1.97 -10.01 6.32
N PRO A 108 -2.20 -11.34 6.46
CA PRO A 108 -2.84 -11.88 7.65
C PRO A 108 -2.00 -11.75 8.92
N ASN A 109 -0.67 -11.91 8.79
CA ASN A 109 0.28 -11.84 9.89
C ASN A 109 1.49 -11.01 9.44
N PRO A 110 1.37 -9.66 9.40
CA PRO A 110 2.47 -8.81 8.99
C PRO A 110 3.69 -9.01 9.90
N THR A 111 4.88 -9.01 9.30
CA THR A 111 6.17 -9.21 9.98
C THR A 111 6.98 -7.92 9.97
N LEU A 112 8.07 -7.85 10.74
CA LEU A 112 8.96 -6.67 10.76
C LEU A 112 9.39 -6.25 9.35
N ARG A 113 9.80 -7.24 8.53
CA ARG A 113 10.16 -7.01 7.12
C ARG A 113 9.01 -6.44 6.27
N HIS A 114 7.74 -6.80 6.51
CA HIS A 114 6.61 -6.17 5.81
C HIS A 114 6.53 -4.68 6.14
N ALA A 115 6.66 -4.33 7.42
CA ALA A 115 6.62 -2.95 7.90
C ALA A 115 7.81 -2.14 7.35
N GLU A 116 9.02 -2.71 7.36
CA GLU A 116 10.19 -2.07 6.74
C GLU A 116 9.97 -1.76 5.25
N ILE A 117 9.47 -2.73 4.47
CA ILE A 117 9.19 -2.54 3.04
C ILE A 117 8.17 -1.40 2.84
N ALA A 118 7.12 -1.36 3.65
CA ALA A 118 6.09 -0.34 3.58
C ALA A 118 6.63 1.06 3.94
N LEU A 119 7.43 1.17 4.99
CA LEU A 119 8.02 2.44 5.46
C LEU A 119 9.11 2.98 4.53
N LEU A 120 9.79 2.11 3.79
CA LEU A 120 10.84 2.48 2.83
C LEU A 120 10.29 2.87 1.46
N LYS A 121 8.96 2.95 1.30
CA LYS A 121 8.35 3.34 0.03
C LYS A 121 8.79 4.72 -0.41
N LYS A 122 9.25 4.80 -1.65
CA LYS A 122 9.69 6.06 -2.25
C LYS A 122 8.48 6.95 -2.52
N MET A 123 8.53 8.16 -1.99
CA MET A 123 7.56 9.20 -2.30
C MET A 123 7.79 9.72 -3.73
N PRO A 124 6.75 9.82 -4.57
CA PRO A 124 6.88 10.45 -5.88
C PRO A 124 7.30 11.93 -5.74
N PRO A 125 8.18 12.44 -6.61
CA PRO A 125 8.75 13.79 -6.48
C PRO A 125 7.71 14.91 -6.70
N TYR A 126 6.57 14.59 -7.32
CA TYR A 126 5.49 15.54 -7.58
C TYR A 126 4.45 15.60 -6.45
N GLU A 127 4.55 14.73 -5.44
CA GLU A 127 3.57 14.64 -4.38
C GLU A 127 3.73 15.79 -3.38
N LYS A 128 2.67 16.57 -3.17
CA LYS A 128 2.68 17.73 -2.27
C LYS A 128 2.19 17.37 -0.88
N LYS A 129 1.38 16.31 -0.74
CA LYS A 129 0.79 15.86 0.53
C LYS A 129 1.52 14.62 1.05
N THR A 130 2.84 14.70 1.13
CA THR A 130 3.72 13.59 1.54
C THR A 130 3.36 13.07 2.93
N GLN A 131 3.05 13.96 3.87
CA GLN A 131 2.63 13.62 5.23
C GLN A 131 1.39 12.71 5.24
N PHE A 132 0.33 13.11 4.54
CA PHE A 132 -0.95 12.39 4.55
C PHE A 132 -0.82 10.95 4.05
N ILE A 133 0.08 10.69 3.10
CA ILE A 133 0.32 9.35 2.57
C ILE A 133 1.13 8.52 3.55
N LEU A 134 2.15 9.12 4.19
CA LEU A 134 2.91 8.45 5.24
C LEU A 134 2.02 8.11 6.44
N ASP A 135 1.14 9.01 6.86
CA ASP A 135 0.18 8.76 7.94
C ASP A 135 -0.68 7.54 7.61
N LYS A 136 -1.16 7.39 6.37
CA LYS A 136 -1.90 6.18 5.95
C LYS A 136 -1.10 4.89 6.06
N ILE A 137 0.21 4.95 5.80
CA ILE A 137 1.09 3.80 5.97
C ILE A 137 1.29 3.52 7.46
N PHE A 138 1.51 4.55 8.27
CA PHE A 138 1.65 4.40 9.71
C PHE A 138 0.39 3.79 10.33
N TYR A 139 -0.80 4.30 10.02
CA TYR A 139 -2.07 3.71 10.44
C TYR A 139 -2.20 2.26 9.99
N ALA A 140 -1.93 1.96 8.72
CA ALA A 140 -2.02 0.58 8.23
C ALA A 140 -1.13 -0.39 9.02
N ILE A 141 0.03 0.06 9.52
CA ILE A 141 0.90 -0.78 10.35
C ILE A 141 0.41 -0.80 11.81
N SER A 142 0.08 0.37 12.39
CA SER A 142 -0.32 0.47 13.80
C SER A 142 -1.64 -0.23 14.10
N ASP A 143 -2.59 -0.20 13.16
CA ASP A 143 -3.88 -0.88 13.27
C ASP A 143 -3.71 -2.40 13.38
N HIS A 144 -2.63 -2.94 12.80
CA HIS A 144 -2.25 -4.34 12.97
C HIS A 144 -1.45 -4.58 14.26
N SER A 145 -0.42 -3.79 14.51
CA SER A 145 0.36 -3.83 15.75
C SER A 145 1.16 -2.54 15.91
N ARG A 146 0.93 -1.86 17.03
CA ARG A 146 1.72 -0.68 17.43
C ARG A 146 3.18 -1.05 17.68
N GLU A 147 3.45 -2.19 18.32
CA GLU A 147 4.83 -2.64 18.56
C GLU A 147 5.58 -2.92 17.25
N LEU A 148 4.88 -3.42 16.22
CA LEU A 148 5.47 -3.67 14.92
C LEU A 148 5.93 -2.37 14.25
N LEU A 149 5.12 -1.32 14.33
CA LEU A 149 5.46 -0.01 13.81
C LEU A 149 6.68 0.58 14.56
N GLU A 150 6.67 0.49 15.89
CA GLU A 150 7.76 0.99 16.74
C GLU A 150 9.09 0.30 16.41
N GLN A 151 9.11 -1.03 16.37
CA GLN A 151 10.31 -1.81 16.04
C GLN A 151 10.85 -1.47 14.65
N ALA A 152 9.96 -1.37 13.65
CA ALA A 152 10.37 -1.04 12.29
C ALA A 152 10.93 0.39 12.18
N ALA A 153 10.27 1.37 12.80
CA ALA A 153 10.70 2.75 12.80
C ALA A 153 12.06 2.92 13.50
N GLU A 154 12.23 2.33 14.69
CA GLU A 154 13.50 2.37 15.44
C GLU A 154 14.66 1.76 14.65
N LEU A 155 14.43 0.59 14.04
CA LEU A 155 15.43 -0.08 13.23
C LEU A 155 15.88 0.79 12.05
N LEU A 156 14.92 1.32 11.27
CA LEU A 156 15.22 2.15 10.11
C LEU A 156 15.94 3.45 10.50
N ILE A 157 15.53 4.06 11.62
CA ILE A 157 16.17 5.25 12.18
C ILE A 157 17.62 4.97 12.57
N ARG A 158 17.87 3.84 13.24
CA ARG A 158 19.21 3.42 13.67
C ARG A 158 20.10 3.10 12.48
N GLU A 159 19.56 2.49 11.44
CA GLU A 159 20.28 2.17 10.21
C GLU A 159 20.48 3.37 9.28
N GLY A 160 19.83 4.50 9.56
CA GLY A 160 19.91 5.70 8.71
C GLY A 160 19.26 5.51 7.33
N ARG A 161 18.31 4.59 7.20
CA ARG A 161 17.64 4.25 5.93
C ARG A 161 16.34 5.02 5.68
N THR A 162 15.98 5.92 6.58
CA THR A 162 14.74 6.69 6.53
C THR A 162 14.78 7.84 5.54
N SER A 163 13.62 8.25 5.04
CA SER A 163 13.50 9.47 4.22
C SER A 163 13.82 10.75 5.01
N PRO A 164 14.12 11.87 4.32
CA PRO A 164 14.12 13.18 4.96
C PRO A 164 12.79 13.41 5.69
N ASN A 165 12.86 13.96 6.90
CA ASN A 165 11.72 14.26 7.78
C ASN A 165 10.98 13.04 8.36
N PHE A 166 11.42 11.80 8.11
CA PHE A 166 10.76 10.61 8.66
C PHE A 166 10.60 10.66 10.18
N LYS A 167 11.66 11.06 10.89
CA LYS A 167 11.65 11.14 12.37
C LYS A 167 10.61 12.11 12.89
N GLU A 168 10.51 13.28 12.26
CA GLU A 168 9.52 14.31 12.61
C GLU A 168 8.10 13.83 12.32
N ASN A 169 7.89 13.25 11.14
CA ASN A 169 6.59 12.70 10.74
C ASN A 169 6.14 11.56 11.67
N TYR A 170 7.07 10.69 12.07
CA TYR A 170 6.81 9.60 12.99
C TYR A 170 6.53 10.07 14.41
N ALA A 171 7.29 11.04 14.93
CA ALA A 171 7.05 11.64 16.24
C ALA A 171 5.66 12.31 16.31
N ARG A 172 5.30 13.08 15.27
CA ARG A 172 3.97 13.67 15.14
C ARG A 172 2.87 12.60 15.10
N PHE A 173 3.08 11.50 14.37
CA PHE A 173 2.11 10.41 14.33
C PHE A 173 1.91 9.77 15.71
N GLN A 174 2.97 9.61 16.50
CA GLN A 174 2.86 9.13 17.89
C GLN A 174 2.05 10.07 18.78
N GLU A 175 2.18 11.40 18.61
CA GLU A 175 1.34 12.39 19.30
C GLU A 175 -0.14 12.22 18.92
N ILE A 176 -0.45 12.02 17.64
CA ILE A 176 -1.81 11.78 17.16
C ILE A 176 -2.41 10.53 17.82
N LEU A 177 -1.66 9.42 17.89
CA LEU A 177 -2.13 8.20 18.55
C LEU A 177 -2.40 8.40 20.04
N GLN A 178 -1.55 9.17 20.73
CA GLN A 178 -1.75 9.49 22.15
C GLN A 178 -3.00 10.34 22.37
N ASP A 179 -3.25 11.32 21.51
CA ASP A 179 -4.46 12.15 21.56
C ASP A 179 -5.72 11.30 21.29
N GLU A 180 -5.67 10.39 20.31
CA GLU A 180 -6.76 9.45 20.04
C GLU A 180 -7.04 8.52 21.22
N GLU A 181 -6.01 7.95 21.84
CA GLU A 181 -6.13 7.13 23.05
C GLU A 181 -6.73 7.92 24.22
N PHE A 182 -6.30 9.17 24.41
CA PHE A 182 -6.84 10.06 25.43
C PHE A 182 -8.32 10.35 25.16
N LEU A 183 -8.70 10.71 23.93
CA LEU A 183 -10.09 10.97 23.56
C LEU A 183 -10.98 9.73 23.74
N LEU A 184 -10.49 8.55 23.37
CA LEU A 184 -11.21 7.28 23.60
C LEU A 184 -11.38 6.96 25.10
N SER A 185 -10.41 7.35 25.94
CA SER A 185 -10.54 7.21 27.40
C SER A 185 -11.62 8.12 27.98
N LEU A 186 -11.83 9.30 27.38
CA LEU A 186 -12.89 10.24 27.77
C LEU A 186 -14.26 9.84 27.20
N TYR A 187 -14.29 9.21 26.02
CA TYR A 187 -15.51 8.80 25.33
C TYR A 187 -15.43 7.33 24.84
N PRO A 188 -15.65 6.35 25.73
CA PRO A 188 -15.46 4.93 25.42
C PRO A 188 -16.36 4.41 24.28
N ASN A 189 -17.52 5.05 24.07
CA ASN A 189 -18.51 4.66 23.07
C ASN A 189 -18.29 5.34 21.69
N ALA A 190 -17.22 6.11 21.51
CA ALA A 190 -16.95 6.83 20.26
C ALA A 190 -16.24 5.98 19.18
N ARG A 191 -16.00 4.69 19.41
CA ARG A 191 -15.48 3.77 18.39
C ARG A 191 -16.55 3.57 17.30
N GLY A 192 -16.37 4.25 16.16
CA GLY A 192 -17.17 4.10 14.94
C GLY A 192 -16.49 3.16 13.95
#